data_AF-A0A1Y2R5P8-F1
#
_entry.id   AF-A0A1Y2R5P8-F1
#
_cell.length_a   1.000
_cell.length_b   1.000
_cell.length_c   1.000
_cell.angle_alpha   90.00
_cell.angle_beta   90.00
_cell.angle_gamma   90.00
#
_symmetry.space_group_name_H-M   'P 1'
#
loop_
_entity.id
_entity.type
_entity.pdbx_description
1 polymer ?
#
loop_
_entity_poly.entity_id
_entity_poly.type
_entity_poly.pdbx_seq_one_letter_code
_entity_poly.pdbx_strand_id
1 'polypeptide(L)'
;MPKTLTRDRLITDLDHARLTNLRDAGLPPELADSLDTLDVVPSREVPPDVVTMYSQVLIEEANGHKRQKLTLCYPNEAEPHNGFISVFSPVGASLLGQRVGDVARWRTPNGDVCEAEIASLLFQPEASGDYTT
;
A
#
# COMPACT_ATOMS: atom_id res chain seq x y z
N MET A 1 23.98 7.88 -7.60
CA MET A 1 22.76 7.05 -7.53
C MET A 1 21.59 7.99 -7.71
N PRO A 2 20.68 7.78 -8.68
CA PRO A 2 19.56 8.70 -8.82
C PRO A 2 18.69 8.54 -7.56
N LYS A 3 18.54 9.62 -6.80
CA LYS A 3 17.50 9.73 -5.78
C LYS A 3 16.19 9.57 -6.53
N THR A 4 15.48 8.47 -6.33
CA THR A 4 14.05 8.40 -6.65
C THR A 4 13.44 9.64 -6.00
N LEU A 5 12.91 10.56 -6.80
CA LEU A 5 12.11 11.67 -6.30
C LEU A 5 10.91 11.02 -5.63
N THR A 6 10.99 10.82 -4.31
CA THR A 6 9.85 10.36 -3.53
C THR A 6 8.79 11.43 -3.70
N ARG A 7 7.80 11.17 -4.56
CA ARG A 7 6.55 11.94 -4.52
C ARG A 7 5.96 11.69 -3.15
N ASP A 8 5.40 12.73 -2.56
CA ASP A 8 4.76 12.60 -1.25
C ASP A 8 3.66 11.53 -1.35
N ARG A 9 3.76 10.50 -0.51
CA ARG A 9 2.80 9.39 -0.45
C ARG A 9 1.59 9.86 0.34
N LEU A 10 0.40 9.52 -0.13
CA LEU A 10 -0.86 9.98 0.46
C LEU A 10 -1.53 8.88 1.27
N ILE A 11 -2.34 9.27 2.25
CA ILE A 11 -3.28 8.38 2.94
C ILE A 11 -4.58 9.13 3.22
N THR A 12 -5.69 8.41 3.26
CA THR A 12 -6.96 9.01 3.68
C THR A 12 -6.96 9.30 5.18
N ASP A 13 -7.69 10.34 5.59
CA ASP A 13 -7.96 10.67 6.97
C ASP A 13 -8.53 9.50 7.78
N LEU A 14 -9.45 8.75 7.16
CA LEU A 14 -10.06 7.56 7.73
C LEU A 14 -9.03 6.46 8.02
N ASP A 15 -8.23 6.07 7.03
CA ASP A 15 -7.26 4.99 7.22
C ASP A 15 -6.08 5.41 8.08
N HIS A 16 -5.67 6.68 8.04
CA HIS A 16 -4.66 7.19 8.95
C HIS A 16 -5.10 7.05 10.41
N ALA A 17 -6.35 7.42 10.73
CA ALA A 17 -6.91 7.26 12.06
C ALA A 17 -7.00 5.78 12.48
N ARG A 18 -7.45 4.89 11.58
CA ARG A 18 -7.56 3.45 11.85
C ARG A 18 -6.19 2.80 12.09
N LEU A 19 -5.22 3.05 11.23
CA LEU A 19 -3.85 2.52 11.39
C LEU A 19 -3.18 3.07 12.64
N THR A 20 -3.42 4.34 12.99
CA THR A 20 -2.94 4.93 14.24
C THR A 20 -3.52 4.24 15.46
N ASN A 21 -4.82 3.89 15.43
CA ASN A 21 -5.45 3.14 16.53
C ASN A 21 -4.94 1.69 16.63
N LEU A 22 -4.32 1.15 15.58
CA LEU A 22 -3.69 -0.16 15.60
C LEU A 22 -2.24 -0.14 16.10
N ARG A 23 -1.69 1.02 16.52
CA ARG A 23 -0.34 1.11 17.10
C ARG A 23 -0.17 0.19 18.32
N ASP A 24 -1.15 0.17 19.22
CA ASP A 24 -1.14 -0.69 20.40
C ASP A 24 -1.27 -2.18 20.06
N ALA A 25 -1.78 -2.51 18.86
CA ALA A 25 -1.89 -3.88 18.35
C ALA A 25 -0.60 -4.41 17.72
N GLY A 26 0.51 -3.65 17.80
CA GLY A 26 1.81 -4.06 17.28
C GLY A 26 2.03 -3.65 15.83
N LEU A 27 1.76 -2.38 15.52
CA LEU A 27 2.08 -1.80 14.20
C LEU A 27 3.58 -2.04 13.89
N PRO A 28 3.92 -2.65 12.74
CA PRO A 28 5.32 -2.87 12.37
C PRO A 28 6.10 -1.55 12.32
N PRO A 29 7.37 -1.49 12.78
CA PRO A 29 8.14 -0.26 12.80
C PRO A 29 8.21 0.44 11.44
N GLU A 30 8.43 -0.30 10.35
CA GLU A 30 8.50 0.26 8.99
C GLU A 30 7.20 0.95 8.56
N LEU A 31 6.06 0.42 9.00
CA LEU A 31 4.74 1.01 8.73
C LEU A 31 4.48 2.20 9.66
N ALA A 32 4.88 2.13 10.94
CA ALA A 32 4.77 3.24 11.87
C ALA A 32 5.57 4.47 11.38
N ASP A 33 6.82 4.24 10.98
CA ASP A 33 7.70 5.28 10.43
C ASP A 33 7.13 5.84 9.13
N SER A 34 6.62 4.98 8.26
CA SER A 34 5.96 5.43 7.01
C SER A 34 4.74 6.28 7.31
N LEU A 35 3.86 5.84 8.21
CA LEU A 35 2.60 6.50 8.56
C LEU A 35 2.81 7.93 9.05
N ASP A 36 3.88 8.18 9.81
CA ASP A 36 4.26 9.51 10.30
C ASP A 36 4.73 10.47 9.19
N THR A 37 5.00 9.95 7.98
CA THR A 37 5.47 10.71 6.82
C THR A 37 4.45 10.82 5.69
N LEU A 38 3.30 10.14 5.80
CA LEU A 38 2.25 10.19 4.77
C LEU A 38 1.47 11.50 4.91
N ASP A 39 1.21 12.15 3.78
CA ASP A 39 0.31 13.29 3.75
C ASP A 39 -1.14 12.82 3.84
N VAL A 40 -1.85 13.33 4.84
CA VAL A 40 -3.24 12.97 5.11
C VAL A 40 -4.17 13.84 4.27
N VAL A 41 -5.04 13.21 3.50
CA VAL A 41 -6.07 13.88 2.68
C VAL A 41 -7.46 13.35 3.00
N PRO A 42 -8.53 14.14 2.82
CA PRO A 42 -9.88 13.61 2.88
C PRO A 42 -10.08 12.48 1.87
N SER A 43 -10.84 11.45 2.24
CA SER A 43 -11.14 10.31 1.35
C SER A 43 -11.71 10.72 -0.01
N ARG A 44 -12.40 11.86 -0.11
CA ARG A 44 -12.96 12.40 -1.37
C ARG A 44 -11.94 13.11 -2.27
N GLU A 45 -10.76 13.39 -1.73
CA GLU A 45 -9.69 14.14 -2.40
C GLU A 45 -8.51 13.25 -2.78
N VAL A 46 -8.51 11.98 -2.33
CA VAL A 46 -7.46 11.04 -2.72
C VAL A 46 -7.53 10.77 -4.24
N PRO A 47 -6.40 10.93 -4.97
CA PRO A 47 -6.37 10.66 -6.39
C PRO A 47 -6.62 9.17 -6.73
N PRO A 48 -7.25 8.87 -7.87
CA PRO A 48 -7.62 7.49 -8.25
C PRO A 48 -6.41 6.61 -8.64
N ASP A 49 -5.23 7.20 -8.75
CA ASP A 49 -3.97 6.50 -9.02
C ASP A 49 -3.18 6.15 -7.75
N VAL A 50 -3.69 6.46 -6.55
CA VAL A 50 -3.05 6.17 -5.26
C VAL A 50 -3.57 4.87 -4.66
N VAL A 51 -2.67 4.04 -4.15
CA VAL A 51 -3.03 2.80 -3.44
C VAL A 51 -3.54 3.13 -2.03
N THR A 52 -4.83 2.96 -1.78
CA THR A 52 -5.47 3.10 -0.45
C THR A 52 -5.75 1.74 0.18
N MET A 53 -6.28 1.70 1.41
CA MET A 53 -6.77 0.44 1.96
C MET A 53 -7.87 -0.14 1.06
N TYR A 54 -7.95 -1.47 0.99
CA TYR A 54 -8.87 -2.22 0.11
C TYR A 54 -8.68 -2.00 -1.40
N SER A 55 -7.69 -1.22 -1.83
CA SER A 55 -7.30 -1.13 -3.24
C SER A 55 -6.83 -2.48 -3.77
N GLN A 56 -7.25 -2.80 -5.01
CA GLN A 56 -6.73 -3.94 -5.76
C GLN A 56 -5.72 -3.45 -6.80
N VAL A 57 -4.48 -3.88 -6.66
CA VAL A 57 -3.36 -3.50 -7.52
C VAL A 57 -2.90 -4.68 -8.37
N LEU A 58 -2.39 -4.36 -9.56
CA LEU A 58 -1.55 -5.25 -10.35
C LEU A 58 -0.11 -4.81 -10.18
N ILE A 59 0.73 -5.68 -9.63
CA ILE A 59 2.17 -5.45 -9.54
C ILE A 59 2.92 -6.29 -10.58
N GLU A 60 4.03 -5.76 -11.08
CA GLU A 60 4.90 -6.40 -12.06
C GLU A 60 6.36 -6.36 -11.59
N GLU A 61 7.01 -7.51 -11.46
CA GLU A 61 8.44 -7.56 -11.12
C GLU A 61 9.29 -6.97 -12.26
N ALA A 62 10.45 -6.38 -11.94
CA ALA A 62 11.30 -5.66 -12.89
C ALA A 62 11.79 -6.49 -14.10
N ASN A 63 11.78 -7.82 -14.00
CA ASN A 63 12.12 -8.70 -15.12
C ASN A 63 10.91 -8.90 -16.08
N GLY A 64 9.69 -8.52 -15.70
CA GLY A 64 8.45 -8.71 -16.46
C GLY A 64 7.91 -10.14 -16.43
N HIS A 65 8.55 -11.07 -15.70
CA HIS A 65 8.18 -12.48 -15.71
C HIS A 65 7.00 -12.80 -14.78
N LYS A 66 6.66 -11.89 -13.86
CA LYS A 66 5.64 -12.15 -12.86
C LYS A 66 4.75 -10.94 -12.63
N ARG A 67 3.46 -11.13 -12.92
CA ARG A 67 2.39 -10.20 -12.58
C ARG A 67 1.54 -10.81 -11.48
N GLN A 68 1.26 -10.03 -10.44
CA GLN A 68 0.45 -10.47 -9.32
C GLN A 68 -0.64 -9.46 -9.02
N LYS A 69 -1.86 -9.97 -8.81
CA LYS A 69 -2.98 -9.17 -8.36
C LYS A 69 -3.07 -9.25 -6.86
N LEU A 70 -2.98 -8.12 -6.18
CA LEU A 70 -3.01 -8.04 -4.72
C LEU A 70 -4.11 -7.07 -4.28
N THR A 71 -4.78 -7.38 -3.18
CA THR A 71 -5.69 -6.46 -2.49
C THR A 71 -5.06 -6.09 -1.16
N LEU A 72 -4.86 -4.80 -0.89
CA LEU A 72 -4.33 -4.32 0.40
C LEU A 72 -5.44 -4.38 1.45
N CYS A 73 -5.23 -5.00 2.60
CA CYS A 73 -6.26 -5.14 3.63
C CYS A 73 -5.70 -4.98 5.05
N TYR A 74 -6.60 -4.93 6.04
CA TYR A 74 -6.18 -4.93 7.44
C TYR A 74 -5.72 -6.33 7.89
N PRO A 75 -4.93 -6.45 8.98
CA PRO A 75 -4.28 -7.70 9.36
C PRO A 75 -5.22 -8.89 9.62
N ASN A 76 -6.41 -8.63 10.13
CA ASN A 76 -7.43 -9.63 10.44
C ASN A 76 -8.11 -10.22 9.19
N GLU A 77 -7.92 -9.62 8.02
CA GLU A 77 -8.56 -9.99 6.75
C GLU A 77 -7.56 -10.60 5.76
N ALA A 78 -6.30 -10.76 6.18
CA ALA A 78 -5.24 -11.19 5.29
C ALA A 78 -5.38 -12.66 4.90
N GLU A 79 -5.53 -12.90 3.60
CA GLU A 79 -5.54 -14.23 2.98
C GLU A 79 -4.53 -14.24 1.82
N PRO A 80 -3.22 -14.36 2.08
CA PRO A 80 -2.20 -14.18 1.05
C PRO A 80 -2.31 -15.15 -0.13
N HIS A 81 -2.82 -16.36 0.13
CA HIS A 81 -3.08 -17.37 -0.90
C HIS A 81 -4.19 -16.95 -1.88
N ASN A 82 -5.10 -16.07 -1.46
CA ASN A 82 -6.17 -15.47 -2.27
C ASN A 82 -5.82 -14.07 -2.77
N GLY A 83 -4.60 -13.59 -2.52
CA GLY A 83 -4.13 -12.25 -2.93
C GLY A 83 -4.49 -11.12 -1.98
N PHE A 84 -5.09 -11.39 -0.81
CA PHE A 84 -5.34 -10.38 0.22
C PHE A 84 -4.11 -10.25 1.11
N ILE A 85 -3.46 -9.08 1.04
CA ILE A 85 -2.18 -8.82 1.69
C ILE A 85 -2.39 -7.79 2.79
N SER A 86 -2.02 -8.18 4.00
CA SER A 86 -2.03 -7.27 5.15
C SER A 86 -1.13 -6.07 4.91
N VAL A 87 -1.63 -4.89 5.26
CA VAL A 87 -0.82 -3.66 5.38
C VAL A 87 0.33 -3.83 6.39
N PHE A 88 0.23 -4.76 7.35
CA PHE A 88 1.33 -5.07 8.29
C PHE A 88 2.42 -5.96 7.69
N SER A 89 2.20 -6.53 6.51
CA SER A 89 3.27 -7.27 5.82
C SER A 89 4.25 -6.30 5.16
N PRO A 90 5.52 -6.69 4.95
CA PRO A 90 6.49 -5.85 4.23
C PRO A 90 5.98 -5.41 2.84
N VAL A 91 5.31 -6.32 2.12
CA VAL A 91 4.70 -6.02 0.81
C VAL A 91 3.60 -4.96 0.98
N GLY A 92 2.65 -5.18 1.89
CA GLY A 92 1.52 -4.26 2.08
C GLY A 92 1.94 -2.86 2.52
N ALA A 93 2.87 -2.76 3.49
CA ALA A 93 3.41 -1.49 3.94
C ALA A 93 4.14 -0.72 2.81
N SER A 94 4.81 -1.44 1.90
CA SER A 94 5.49 -0.84 0.75
C SER A 94 4.55 -0.32 -0.32
N LEU A 95 3.29 -0.78 -0.35
CA LEU A 95 2.27 -0.40 -1.35
C LEU A 95 1.47 0.83 -0.94
N LEU A 96 1.11 0.96 0.35
CA LEU A 96 0.21 2.01 0.84
C LEU A 96 0.62 3.42 0.39
N GLY A 97 -0.26 4.22 -0.19
CA GLY A 97 0.04 5.60 -0.59
C GLY A 97 1.00 5.77 -1.76
N GLN A 98 1.53 4.69 -2.35
CA GLN A 98 2.23 4.74 -3.63
C GLN A 98 1.25 4.95 -4.78
N ARG A 99 1.76 5.31 -5.95
CA ARG A 99 0.96 5.54 -7.15
C ARG A 99 1.21 4.49 -8.23
N VAL A 100 0.27 4.41 -9.18
CA VAL A 100 0.51 3.69 -10.45
C VAL A 100 1.77 4.23 -11.13
N GLY A 101 2.65 3.33 -11.54
CA GLY A 101 3.97 3.61 -12.11
C GLY A 101 5.10 3.75 -11.07
N ASP A 102 4.79 3.81 -9.77
CA ASP A 102 5.83 3.77 -8.74
C ASP A 102 6.35 2.34 -8.53
N VAL A 103 7.58 2.22 -8.03
CA VAL A 103 8.20 0.96 -7.66
C VAL A 103 8.08 0.75 -6.16
N ALA A 104 7.31 -0.25 -5.75
CA ALA A 104 7.27 -0.73 -4.39
C ALA A 104 8.50 -1.61 -4.10
N ARG A 105 9.11 -1.39 -2.93
CA ARG A 105 10.31 -2.11 -2.48
C ARG A 105 10.10 -2.62 -1.08
N TRP A 106 10.41 -3.89 -0.86
CA TRP A 106 10.27 -4.52 0.46
C TRP A 106 11.37 -5.57 0.66
N ARG A 107 11.56 -5.99 1.91
CA ARG A 107 12.40 -7.14 2.24
C ARG A 107 11.55 -8.35 2.54
N THR A 108 11.95 -9.51 2.05
CA THR A 108 11.36 -10.78 2.46
C THR A 108 11.81 -11.12 3.89
N PRO A 109 11.12 -12.03 4.60
CA PRO A 109 11.58 -12.53 5.90
C PRO A 109 12.99 -13.15 5.86
N ASN A 110 13.45 -13.59 4.68
CA ASN A 110 14.80 -14.15 4.49
C ASN A 110 15.87 -13.06 4.28
N GLY A 111 15.47 -11.78 4.20
CA GLY A 111 16.36 -10.64 4.01
C GLY A 111 16.56 -10.21 2.56
N ASP A 112 16.00 -10.95 1.58
CA ASP A 112 16.10 -10.60 0.17
C ASP A 112 15.34 -9.30 -0.12
N VAL A 113 15.93 -8.44 -0.94
CA VAL A 113 15.27 -7.22 -1.42
C VAL A 113 14.47 -7.56 -2.68
N CYS A 114 13.19 -7.21 -2.65
CA CYS A 114 12.29 -7.35 -3.79
C CYS A 114 11.79 -5.97 -4.24
N GLU A 115 11.58 -5.83 -5.55
CA GLU A 115 11.03 -4.62 -6.16
C GLU A 115 9.98 -5.01 -7.21
N ALA A 116 8.86 -4.30 -7.24
CA ALA A 116 7.84 -4.44 -8.27
C ALA A 116 7.21 -3.08 -8.60
N GLU A 117 6.91 -2.86 -9.87
CA GLU A 117 6.17 -1.70 -10.35
C GLU A 117 4.67 -1.89 -10.09
N ILE A 118 3.99 -0.83 -9.67
CA ILE A 118 2.52 -0.79 -9.60
C ILE A 118 2.00 -0.51 -11.02
N ALA A 119 1.79 -1.56 -11.79
CA ALA A 119 1.39 -1.46 -13.20
C ALA A 119 -0.01 -0.84 -13.38
N SER A 120 -0.94 -1.13 -12.47
CA SER A 120 -2.29 -0.53 -12.51
C SER A 120 -3.04 -0.70 -11.18
N LEU A 121 -3.92 0.25 -10.88
CA LEU A 121 -5.01 0.07 -9.91
C LEU A 121 -6.25 -0.48 -10.63
N LEU A 122 -6.66 -1.69 -10.23
CA LEU A 122 -7.84 -2.36 -10.76
C LEU A 122 -9.12 -1.96 -10.00
N PHE A 123 -8.95 -1.57 -8.74
CA PHE A 123 -10.01 -1.07 -7.88
C PHE A 123 -9.41 -0.16 -6.80
N GLN A 124 -10.12 0.92 -6.48
CA GLN A 124 -9.89 1.79 -5.34
C GLN A 124 -11.27 2.16 -4.77
N PRO A 125 -11.51 1.99 -3.45
CA PRO A 125 -12.80 2.32 -2.84
C PRO A 125 -13.27 3.73 -3.16
N GLU A 126 -12.39 4.71 -2.98
CA GLU A 126 -12.72 6.14 -3.10
C GLU A 126 -13.08 6.52 -4.54
N ALA A 127 -12.36 6.00 -5.55
CA ALA A 127 -12.71 6.17 -6.96
C ALA A 127 -14.05 5.52 -7.33
N SER A 128 -14.50 4.49 -6.60
CA SER A 128 -15.81 3.86 -6.78
C SER A 128 -16.95 4.57 -6.03
N GLY A 129 -16.63 5.57 -5.23
CA GLY A 129 -17.57 6.32 -4.40
C GLY A 129 -17.83 5.72 -3.02
N ASP A 130 -17.06 4.71 -2.61
CA ASP A 130 -17.06 4.22 -1.24
C ASP A 130 -15.99 4.96 -0.44
N TYR A 131 -16.46 5.74 0.55
CA TYR A 131 -15.62 6.55 1.43
C TYR A 131 -15.72 6.07 2.89
N THR A 132 -16.22 4.85 3.09
CA THR A 132 -16.54 4.30 4.42
C THR A 132 -15.81 3.01 4.71
N THR A 133 -15.34 2.31 3.67
CA THR A 133 -14.57 1.07 3.81
C THR A 133 -13.35 1.32 4.65
#